data_AF-A0A946WS57-F1
#
_entry.id   AF-A0A946WS57-F1
#
_cell.length_a   1.000
_cell.length_b   1.000
_cell.length_c   1.000
_cell.angle_alpha   90.00
_cell.angle_beta   90.00
_cell.angle_gamma   90.00
#
_symmetry.space_group_name_H-M   'P 1'
#
loop_
_entity.id
_entity.type
_entity.pdbx_description
1 polymer ?
#
loop_
_entity_poly.entity_id
_entity_poly.type
_entity_poly.pdbx_seq_one_letter_code
_entity_poly.pdbx_strand_id
1 'polypeptide(L)'
;MAELIHIHEDQEILQGFVDESREMLDEVEPLLIELEERSSHSCRVDPEVLNTIFRLFHSMKGSAGFLELMTLGKVTHTAETILDLFRKRSGTIDSNHIDILNRICDFIRVLLDQIVEKYHDEGYEEEAKDIVCALKPTIDDLEETKTATAVDSRIIGPIKIGENTISNIKKQPVADQFDYQTPIIVSITSEMAKQFIAEAEEHLEFGEDALLELEKEPENEELVSLAIQAFHSFKDKSCSMGYGDLEKLSHRVEYVLECVKDGEVQDSRNIFSLLLEIIDFLRGGVTQIAKGKPPKISGINGLVNLIEDSISTNNDEIDESSNVISESVGESPEIVGVLPLKTGCAKSDMGCDITQAELLQEQSTQNRRKFVDRRSKHSIR
;
A
#
# COMPACT_ATOMS: atom_id res chain seq x y z
N MET A 1 -9.24 26.13 25.22
CA MET A 1 -10.14 24.97 25.36
C MET A 1 -9.94 23.98 24.23
N ALA A 2 -10.01 24.39 22.94
CA ALA A 2 -9.67 23.50 21.81
C ALA A 2 -8.24 22.92 21.91
N GLU A 3 -7.26 23.75 22.25
CA GLU A 3 -5.86 23.33 22.44
C GLU A 3 -5.64 22.38 23.63
N LEU A 4 -6.51 22.44 24.66
CA LEU A 4 -6.46 21.54 25.81
C LEU A 4 -7.15 20.20 25.54
N ILE A 5 -8.13 20.20 24.63
CA ILE A 5 -8.86 19.01 24.19
C ILE A 5 -7.95 18.19 23.27
N HIS A 6 -7.25 18.85 22.34
CA HIS A 6 -6.31 18.20 21.42
C HIS A 6 -5.19 17.45 22.17
N ILE A 7 -4.57 18.09 23.17
CA ILE A 7 -3.53 17.45 23.99
C ILE A 7 -4.07 16.21 24.74
N HIS A 8 -5.33 16.22 25.18
CA HIS A 8 -5.90 15.09 25.90
C HIS A 8 -6.26 13.93 24.98
N GLU A 9 -6.75 14.22 23.78
CA GLU A 9 -7.03 13.23 22.72
C GLU A 9 -5.73 12.55 22.27
N ASP A 10 -4.66 13.32 22.03
CA ASP A 10 -3.34 12.78 21.66
C ASP A 10 -2.76 11.88 22.76
N GLN A 11 -2.97 12.22 24.04
CA GLN A 11 -2.56 11.40 25.19
C GLN A 11 -3.33 10.07 25.29
N GLU A 12 -4.64 10.08 25.03
CA GLU A 12 -5.45 8.87 25.05
C GLU A 12 -5.04 7.91 23.92
N ILE A 13 -4.75 8.45 22.73
CA ILE A 13 -4.24 7.68 21.59
C ILE A 13 -2.88 7.07 21.91
N LEU A 14 -1.94 7.85 22.46
CA LEU A 14 -0.62 7.34 22.85
C LEU A 14 -0.72 6.26 23.93
N GLN A 15 -1.61 6.43 24.92
CA GLN A 15 -1.80 5.42 25.96
C GLN A 15 -2.38 4.13 25.39
N GLY A 16 -3.39 4.22 24.51
CA GLY A 16 -3.94 3.05 23.81
C GLY A 16 -2.89 2.32 22.97
N PHE A 17 -2.03 3.07 22.29
CA PHE A 17 -0.90 2.51 21.55
C PHE A 17 0.12 1.81 22.45
N VAL A 18 0.45 2.39 23.62
CA VAL A 18 1.38 1.75 24.55
C VAL A 18 0.82 0.44 25.08
N ASP A 19 -0.46 0.42 25.44
CA ASP A 19 -1.11 -0.77 25.99
C ASP A 19 -1.16 -1.89 24.93
N GLU A 20 -1.57 -1.57 23.71
CA GLU A 20 -1.55 -2.51 22.57
C GLU A 20 -0.12 -3.02 22.29
N SER A 21 0.86 -2.12 22.23
CA SER A 21 2.25 -2.49 21.95
C SER A 21 2.82 -3.43 23.03
N ARG A 22 2.45 -3.24 24.29
CA ARG A 22 2.84 -4.14 25.39
C ARG A 22 2.19 -5.52 25.24
N GLU A 23 0.90 -5.59 24.91
CA GLU A 23 0.23 -6.87 24.63
C GLU A 23 0.92 -7.61 23.47
N MET A 24 1.27 -6.90 22.41
CA MET A 24 1.99 -7.49 21.27
C MET A 24 3.37 -8.02 21.66
N LEU A 25 4.11 -7.34 22.55
CA LEU A 25 5.40 -7.84 23.05
C LEU A 25 5.22 -9.10 23.91
N ASP A 26 4.18 -9.12 24.75
CA ASP A 26 3.85 -10.27 25.58
C ASP A 26 3.40 -11.48 24.72
N GLU A 27 2.86 -11.25 23.52
CA GLU A 27 2.61 -12.29 22.51
C GLU A 27 3.89 -12.73 21.77
N VAL A 28 4.83 -11.82 21.50
CA VAL A 28 6.10 -12.13 20.80
C VAL A 28 7.01 -13.04 21.64
N GLU A 29 7.11 -12.79 22.95
CA GLU A 29 8.03 -13.52 23.84
C GLU A 29 7.89 -15.06 23.81
N PRO A 30 6.70 -15.65 24.03
CA PRO A 30 6.55 -17.10 23.99
C PRO A 30 6.88 -17.67 22.60
N LEU A 31 6.64 -16.90 21.54
CA LEU A 31 6.96 -17.31 20.17
C LEU A 31 8.48 -17.30 19.91
N LEU A 32 9.22 -16.34 20.49
CA LEU A 32 10.68 -16.33 20.43
C LEU A 32 11.31 -17.51 21.17
N ILE A 33 10.76 -17.87 22.33
CA ILE A 33 11.19 -19.07 23.09
C ILE A 33 10.91 -20.34 22.27
N GLU A 34 9.72 -20.45 21.68
CA GLU A 34 9.36 -21.57 20.81
C GLU A 34 10.32 -21.69 19.61
N LEU A 35 10.73 -20.55 19.04
CA LEU A 35 11.70 -20.46 17.95
C LEU A 35 13.09 -20.97 18.38
N GLU A 36 13.51 -20.64 19.61
CA GLU A 36 14.80 -21.03 20.20
C GLU A 36 14.88 -22.54 20.48
N GLU A 37 13.83 -23.07 21.09
CA GLU A 37 13.75 -24.49 21.40
C GLU A 37 13.74 -25.32 20.11
N ARG A 38 12.97 -24.91 19.09
CA ARG A 38 12.83 -25.68 17.84
C ARG A 38 14.05 -25.59 16.94
N SER A 39 14.69 -24.42 16.88
CA SER A 39 15.94 -24.24 16.13
C SER A 39 17.06 -25.14 16.67
N SER A 40 17.14 -25.28 18.00
CA SER A 40 18.12 -26.14 18.69
C SER A 40 17.95 -27.64 18.40
N HIS A 41 16.72 -28.11 18.15
CA HIS A 41 16.41 -29.55 18.05
C HIS A 41 16.27 -30.08 16.62
N SER A 42 15.74 -29.30 15.68
CA SER A 42 15.39 -29.81 14.33
C SER A 42 15.99 -29.01 13.17
N CYS A 43 16.75 -27.94 13.44
CA CYS A 43 17.36 -27.07 12.44
C CYS A 43 16.38 -26.58 11.36
N ARG A 44 15.07 -26.55 11.68
CA ARG A 44 13.99 -26.12 10.80
C ARG A 44 13.11 -25.16 11.57
N VAL A 45 12.99 -23.96 11.02
CA VAL A 45 12.13 -22.88 11.52
C VAL A 45 10.70 -23.17 11.08
N ASP A 46 9.75 -23.09 12.00
CA ASP A 46 8.34 -23.12 11.65
C ASP A 46 7.96 -21.79 10.98
N PRO A 47 7.61 -21.78 9.68
CA PRO A 47 7.25 -20.55 9.00
C PRO A 47 6.02 -19.88 9.63
N GLU A 48 5.14 -20.61 10.31
CA GLU A 48 3.94 -20.04 10.93
C GLU A 48 4.27 -19.19 12.16
N VAL A 49 5.17 -19.65 13.02
CA VAL A 49 5.68 -18.90 14.18
C VAL A 49 6.39 -17.63 13.71
N LEU A 50 7.29 -17.77 12.74
CA LEU A 50 8.03 -16.64 12.17
C LEU A 50 7.10 -15.60 11.50
N ASN A 51 6.09 -16.05 10.75
CA ASN A 51 5.08 -15.17 10.15
C ASN A 51 4.27 -14.43 11.20
N THR A 52 4.02 -15.04 12.36
CA THR A 52 3.25 -14.42 13.45
C THR A 52 4.07 -13.32 14.11
N ILE A 53 5.32 -13.60 14.48
CA ILE A 53 6.25 -12.60 15.03
C ILE A 53 6.43 -11.43 14.03
N PHE A 54 6.63 -11.73 12.75
CA PHE A 54 6.74 -10.70 11.71
C PHE A 54 5.52 -9.78 11.66
N ARG A 55 4.29 -10.35 11.72
CA ARG A 55 3.05 -9.56 11.68
C ARG A 55 2.91 -8.65 12.90
N LEU A 56 3.32 -9.11 14.08
CA LEU A 56 3.32 -8.32 15.29
C LEU A 56 4.27 -7.11 15.14
N PHE A 57 5.53 -7.33 14.72
CA PHE A 57 6.45 -6.21 14.50
C PHE A 57 6.01 -5.25 13.39
N HIS A 58 5.48 -5.77 12.28
CA HIS A 58 4.97 -4.96 11.17
C HIS A 58 3.83 -4.04 11.63
N SER A 59 2.90 -4.59 12.43
CA SER A 59 1.80 -3.85 13.03
C SER A 59 2.30 -2.75 13.98
N MET A 60 3.25 -3.09 14.86
CA MET A 60 3.81 -2.13 15.81
C MET A 60 4.57 -1.00 15.11
N LYS A 61 5.28 -1.31 14.03
CA LYS A 61 5.90 -0.32 13.13
C LYS A 61 4.86 0.62 12.52
N GLY A 62 3.76 0.06 12.01
CA GLY A 62 2.67 0.83 11.42
C GLY A 62 2.10 1.84 12.41
N SER A 63 1.73 1.37 13.60
CA SER A 63 1.20 2.23 14.67
C SER A 63 2.22 3.28 15.14
N ALA A 64 3.50 2.92 15.28
CA ALA A 64 4.55 3.87 15.64
C ALA A 64 4.78 4.94 14.55
N GLY A 65 4.70 4.55 13.26
CA GLY A 65 4.80 5.48 12.14
C GLY A 65 3.63 6.46 12.08
N PHE A 66 2.41 5.98 12.34
CA PHE A 66 1.21 6.81 12.42
C PHE A 66 1.30 7.87 13.52
N LEU A 67 1.86 7.50 14.68
CA LEU A 67 2.03 8.40 15.84
C LEU A 67 3.34 9.20 15.81
N GLU A 68 4.07 9.15 14.69
CA GLU A 68 5.34 9.86 14.50
C GLU A 68 6.43 9.52 15.54
N LEU A 69 6.38 8.31 16.11
CA LEU A 69 7.36 7.78 17.07
C LEU A 69 8.59 7.26 16.30
N MET A 70 9.45 8.19 15.91
CA MET A 70 10.53 7.95 14.93
C MET A 70 11.59 6.97 15.41
N THR A 71 11.94 6.98 16.69
CA THR A 71 12.94 6.06 17.26
C THR A 71 12.39 4.65 17.32
N LEU A 72 11.16 4.50 17.82
CA LEU A 72 10.46 3.23 17.90
C LEU A 72 10.21 2.63 16.51
N GLY A 73 9.75 3.45 15.56
CA GLY A 73 9.54 3.03 14.18
C GLY A 73 10.81 2.50 13.51
N LYS A 74 11.98 3.09 13.77
CA LYS A 74 13.27 2.59 13.25
C LYS A 74 13.64 1.22 13.83
N VAL A 75 13.42 1.04 15.13
CA VAL A 75 13.73 -0.21 15.83
C VAL A 75 12.83 -1.35 15.35
N THR A 76 11.52 -1.12 15.28
CA THR A 76 10.55 -2.13 14.82
C THR A 76 10.75 -2.48 13.34
N HIS A 77 11.06 -1.49 12.48
CA HIS A 77 11.42 -1.74 11.09
C HIS A 77 12.68 -2.60 10.94
N THR A 78 13.67 -2.41 11.81
CA THR A 78 14.88 -3.23 11.82
C THR A 78 14.56 -4.68 12.19
N ALA A 79 13.74 -4.90 13.23
CA ALA A 79 13.25 -6.24 13.58
C ALA A 79 12.50 -6.88 12.41
N GLU A 80 11.61 -6.13 11.76
CA GLU A 80 10.85 -6.60 10.59
C GLU A 80 11.77 -7.02 9.44
N THR A 81 12.82 -6.24 9.15
CA THR A 81 13.79 -6.54 8.08
C THR A 81 14.49 -7.87 8.34
N ILE A 82 14.93 -8.11 9.58
CA ILE A 82 15.61 -9.36 9.96
C ILE A 82 14.66 -10.55 9.83
N LEU A 83 13.43 -10.42 10.34
CA LEU A 83 12.42 -11.46 10.26
C LEU A 83 12.07 -11.76 8.79
N ASP A 84 11.96 -10.74 7.94
CA ASP A 84 11.70 -10.91 6.52
C ASP A 84 12.85 -11.62 5.80
N LEU A 85 14.11 -11.35 6.17
CA LEU A 85 15.26 -12.08 5.64
C LEU A 85 15.16 -13.58 5.96
N PHE A 86 14.81 -13.95 7.20
CA PHE A 86 14.60 -15.34 7.57
C PHE A 86 13.42 -15.97 6.84
N ARG A 87 12.32 -15.23 6.65
CA ARG A 87 11.13 -15.68 5.89
C ARG A 87 11.47 -15.98 4.44
N LYS A 88 12.20 -15.08 3.78
CA LYS A 88 12.55 -15.20 2.35
C LYS A 88 13.61 -16.26 2.08
N ARG A 89 14.58 -16.44 2.99
CA ARG A 89 15.79 -17.24 2.71
C ARG A 89 15.72 -18.70 3.16
N SER A 90 14.65 -19.17 3.78
CA SER A 90 14.62 -20.51 4.43
C SER A 90 15.87 -20.77 5.28
N GLY A 91 16.42 -19.70 5.86
CA GLY A 91 17.65 -19.75 6.66
C GLY A 91 17.39 -20.37 8.02
N THR A 92 18.43 -20.94 8.60
CA THR A 92 18.43 -21.42 9.98
C THR A 92 18.53 -20.23 10.92
N ILE A 93 17.52 -20.03 11.77
CA ILE A 93 17.61 -19.11 12.91
C ILE A 93 18.48 -19.80 13.98
N ASP A 94 19.38 -19.04 14.61
CA ASP A 94 20.27 -19.52 15.67
C ASP A 94 20.04 -18.71 16.95
N SER A 95 20.71 -19.10 18.04
CA SER A 95 20.59 -18.44 19.34
C SER A 95 20.95 -16.95 19.30
N ASN A 96 21.97 -16.57 18.52
CA ASN A 96 22.40 -15.18 18.45
C ASN A 96 21.30 -14.31 17.81
N HIS A 97 20.63 -14.82 16.79
CA HIS A 97 19.52 -14.11 16.14
C HIS A 97 18.35 -13.87 17.10
N ILE A 98 18.04 -14.86 17.94
CA ILE A 98 16.96 -14.77 18.93
C ILE A 98 17.32 -13.82 20.06
N ASP A 99 18.57 -13.86 20.54
CA ASP A 99 19.09 -12.92 21.55
C ASP A 99 18.92 -11.47 21.10
N ILE A 100 19.16 -11.20 19.81
CA ILE A 100 19.01 -9.84 19.32
C ILE A 100 17.53 -9.44 19.20
N LEU A 101 16.63 -10.35 18.79
CA LEU A 101 15.19 -10.08 18.80
C LEU A 101 14.66 -9.83 20.22
N ASN A 102 15.15 -10.56 21.22
CA ASN A 102 14.84 -10.32 22.64
C ASN A 102 15.35 -8.94 23.08
N ARG A 103 16.58 -8.59 22.73
CA ARG A 103 17.15 -7.26 23.03
C ARG A 103 16.35 -6.12 22.38
N ILE A 104 15.79 -6.33 21.19
CA ILE A 104 14.87 -5.38 20.57
C ILE A 104 13.59 -5.26 21.39
N CYS A 105 12.98 -6.38 21.82
CA CYS A 105 11.78 -6.36 22.66
C CYS A 105 12.00 -5.58 23.96
N ASP A 106 13.13 -5.82 24.63
CA ASP A 106 13.51 -5.10 25.86
C ASP A 106 13.66 -3.60 25.60
N PHE A 107 14.31 -3.23 24.50
CA PHE A 107 14.48 -1.81 24.16
C PHE A 107 13.17 -1.13 23.80
N ILE A 108 12.27 -1.82 23.10
CA ILE A 108 10.92 -1.30 22.83
C ILE A 108 10.20 -1.03 24.16
N ARG A 109 10.29 -1.90 25.16
CA ARG A 109 9.69 -1.63 26.49
C ARG A 109 10.22 -0.36 27.12
N VAL A 110 11.52 -0.10 27.02
CA VAL A 110 12.13 1.16 27.50
C VAL A 110 11.55 2.38 26.77
N LEU A 111 11.38 2.30 25.45
CA LEU A 111 10.75 3.37 24.67
C LEU A 111 9.29 3.57 25.05
N LEU A 112 8.52 2.49 25.26
CA LEU A 112 7.12 2.56 25.69
C LEU A 112 6.98 3.21 27.07
N ASP A 113 7.87 2.88 28.02
CA ASP A 113 7.88 3.53 29.34
C ASP A 113 8.15 5.04 29.24
N GLN A 114 9.05 5.43 28.34
CA GLN A 114 9.28 6.84 28.05
C GLN A 114 8.05 7.52 27.44
N ILE A 115 7.39 6.88 26.47
CA ILE A 115 6.20 7.44 25.82
C ILE A 115 5.09 7.70 26.84
N VAL A 116 4.91 6.82 27.83
CA VAL A 116 3.96 7.06 28.93
C VAL A 116 4.34 8.28 29.78
N GLU A 117 5.62 8.47 30.07
CA GLU A 117 6.07 9.56 30.94
C GLU A 117 6.13 10.92 30.20
N LYS A 118 6.58 10.91 28.95
CA LYS A 118 6.97 12.11 28.20
C LYS A 118 6.17 12.37 26.94
N TYR A 119 5.35 11.42 26.49
CA TYR A 119 4.55 11.50 25.25
C TYR A 119 5.38 11.63 23.97
N HIS A 120 6.65 11.22 23.99
CA HIS A 120 7.55 11.16 22.85
C HIS A 120 8.64 10.10 23.07
N ASP A 121 9.31 9.66 22.01
CA ASP A 121 10.39 8.64 22.04
C ASP A 121 11.80 9.20 21.72
N GLU A 122 11.95 10.53 21.74
CA GLU A 122 13.25 11.20 21.56
C GLU A 122 14.27 10.93 22.69
N GLY A 123 15.57 10.97 22.38
CA GLY A 123 16.66 10.87 23.35
C GLY A 123 17.28 9.48 23.51
N TYR A 124 16.83 8.52 22.71
CA TYR A 124 17.41 7.16 22.60
C TYR A 124 17.92 6.86 21.19
N GLU A 125 18.21 7.89 20.39
CA GLU A 125 18.61 7.73 18.99
C GLU A 125 19.97 7.02 18.86
N GLU A 126 20.90 7.25 19.79
CA GLU A 126 22.21 6.59 19.78
C GLU A 126 22.09 5.12 20.22
N GLU A 127 21.31 4.82 21.25
CA GLU A 127 21.03 3.44 21.67
C GLU A 127 20.27 2.66 20.59
N ALA A 128 19.32 3.30 19.91
CA ALA A 128 18.63 2.73 18.76
C ALA A 128 19.62 2.44 17.62
N LYS A 129 20.52 3.39 17.31
CA LYS A 129 21.60 3.18 16.33
C LYS A 129 22.51 2.04 16.74
N ASP A 130 22.87 1.90 18.01
CA ASP A 130 23.73 0.82 18.50
C ASP A 130 23.08 -0.54 18.34
N ILE A 131 21.78 -0.66 18.64
CA ILE A 131 21.01 -1.89 18.41
C ILE A 131 20.96 -2.22 16.92
N VAL A 132 20.67 -1.22 16.07
CA VAL A 132 20.66 -1.38 14.60
C VAL A 132 22.04 -1.74 14.05
N CYS A 133 23.12 -1.17 14.61
CA CYS A 133 24.49 -1.47 14.19
C CYS A 133 24.95 -2.85 14.66
N ALA A 134 24.52 -3.31 15.85
CA ALA A 134 24.77 -4.66 16.32
C ALA A 134 24.09 -5.74 15.44
N LEU A 135 23.04 -5.35 14.71
CA LEU A 135 22.26 -6.18 13.80
C LEU A 135 22.80 -6.21 12.37
N LYS A 136 23.56 -5.20 11.98
CA LYS A 136 24.12 -5.06 10.63
C LYS A 136 25.03 -6.24 10.23
N PRO A 137 25.91 -6.77 11.10
CA PRO A 137 26.69 -7.97 10.79
C PRO A 137 25.82 -9.19 10.51
N THR A 138 24.71 -9.37 11.24
CA THR A 138 23.76 -10.46 10.98
C THR A 138 23.09 -10.31 9.61
N ILE A 139 22.70 -9.09 9.25
CA ILE A 139 22.13 -8.79 7.93
C ILE A 139 23.17 -9.06 6.84
N ASP A 140 24.40 -8.56 7.01
CA ASP A 140 25.50 -8.69 6.05
C ASP A 140 25.98 -10.15 5.92
N ASP A 141 26.07 -10.92 7.00
CA ASP A 141 26.42 -12.35 7.00
C ASP A 141 25.35 -13.19 6.28
N LEU A 142 24.07 -12.86 6.51
CA LEU A 142 22.94 -13.45 5.78
C LEU A 142 22.93 -13.04 4.30
N GLU A 143 23.52 -11.89 3.94
CA GLU A 143 23.70 -11.46 2.55
C GLU A 143 24.96 -12.03 1.87
N GLU A 144 26.07 -12.21 2.57
CA GLU A 144 27.37 -12.70 2.06
C GLU A 144 27.41 -14.21 1.78
N THR A 145 26.47 -14.98 2.35
CA THR A 145 26.20 -16.38 1.92
C THR A 145 25.85 -16.51 0.43
N LYS A 146 25.69 -15.40 -0.31
CA LYS A 146 25.73 -15.32 -1.78
C LYS A 146 26.99 -15.92 -2.41
N THR A 147 28.16 -15.97 -1.73
CA THR A 147 29.45 -16.24 -2.41
C THR A 147 30.09 -17.61 -2.16
N ALA A 148 29.60 -18.41 -1.20
CA ALA A 148 30.27 -19.66 -0.79
C ALA A 148 29.56 -20.96 -1.24
N THR A 149 28.39 -20.92 -1.87
CA THR A 149 27.69 -22.12 -2.39
C THR A 149 27.53 -22.12 -3.91
N ALA A 150 28.52 -21.59 -4.63
CA ALA A 150 28.71 -21.83 -6.06
C ALA A 150 29.80 -22.87 -6.32
N VAL A 151 29.64 -24.10 -5.81
CA VAL A 151 30.33 -25.26 -6.38
C VAL A 151 29.39 -26.47 -6.45
N ASP A 152 29.21 -26.90 -7.69
CA ASP A 152 28.58 -28.13 -8.20
C ASP A 152 27.05 -28.16 -8.38
N SER A 153 26.61 -27.36 -9.36
CA SER A 153 25.44 -27.64 -10.16
C SER A 153 25.67 -28.88 -11.04
N ARG A 154 25.21 -30.06 -10.60
CA ARG A 154 24.86 -31.20 -11.47
C ARG A 154 24.04 -32.24 -10.71
N ILE A 155 22.71 -32.13 -10.82
CA ILE A 155 21.70 -33.18 -11.04
C ILE A 155 20.34 -32.51 -10.81
N ILE A 156 19.70 -32.05 -11.89
CA ILE A 156 18.25 -31.83 -11.90
C ILE A 156 17.63 -33.07 -12.56
N GLY A 157 16.72 -33.72 -11.83
CA GLY A 157 15.68 -34.55 -12.41
C GLY A 157 14.33 -34.06 -11.87
N PRO A 158 13.28 -33.97 -12.70
CA PRO A 158 11.97 -33.46 -12.28
C PRO A 158 11.31 -34.46 -11.33
N ILE A 159 11.02 -34.05 -10.08
CA ILE A 159 10.28 -34.89 -9.13
C ILE A 159 8.79 -34.79 -9.47
N LYS A 160 8.25 -35.92 -9.94
CA LYS A 160 6.82 -36.16 -10.15
C LYS A 160 6.12 -36.24 -8.79
N ILE A 161 4.98 -35.55 -8.67
CA ILE A 161 4.01 -35.74 -7.60
C ILE A 161 3.47 -37.17 -7.72
N GLY A 162 3.73 -37.98 -6.69
CA GLY A 162 3.20 -39.34 -6.53
C GLY A 162 2.40 -39.43 -5.25
N GLU A 163 1.11 -39.70 -5.40
CA GLU A 163 0.17 -40.01 -4.32
C GLU A 163 0.57 -41.27 -3.53
N ASN A 164 0.08 -41.35 -2.30
CA ASN A 164 0.05 -42.47 -1.35
C ASN A 164 1.28 -42.63 -0.43
N THR A 165 1.10 -42.39 0.87
CA THR A 165 0.62 -43.42 1.82
C THR A 165 0.54 -42.82 3.23
N ILE A 166 -0.67 -42.70 3.75
CA ILE A 166 -0.95 -42.44 5.16
C ILE A 166 -0.71 -43.75 5.92
N SER A 167 0.19 -43.75 6.89
CA SER A 167 0.19 -44.79 7.91
C SER A 167 0.83 -44.31 9.22
N ASN A 168 -0.06 -44.03 10.18
CA ASN A 168 0.04 -44.31 11.61
C ASN A 168 1.27 -43.83 12.38
N ILE A 169 1.11 -42.69 13.07
CA ILE A 169 1.64 -42.51 14.42
C ILE A 169 0.49 -42.12 15.36
N LYS A 170 0.34 -42.92 16.42
CA LYS A 170 -0.68 -42.79 17.48
C LYS A 170 -0.56 -41.44 18.17
N LYS A 171 -1.66 -40.69 18.21
CA LYS A 171 -1.92 -39.63 19.18
C LYS A 171 -1.95 -40.22 20.59
N GLN A 172 -1.27 -39.56 21.54
CA GLN A 172 -1.80 -39.32 22.89
C GLN A 172 -1.20 -38.01 23.44
N PRO A 173 -1.92 -37.33 24.36
CA PRO A 173 -2.24 -35.92 24.24
C PRO A 173 -1.51 -35.05 25.27
N VAL A 174 -1.18 -33.82 24.88
CA VAL A 174 -0.99 -32.69 25.81
C VAL A 174 -1.73 -31.51 25.19
N ALA A 175 -2.70 -30.95 25.93
CA ALA A 175 -3.50 -29.77 25.60
C ALA A 175 -2.56 -28.60 25.21
N ASP A 176 -2.69 -27.86 24.11
CA ASP A 176 -3.82 -27.35 23.33
C ASP A 176 -4.64 -26.30 24.08
N GLN A 177 -4.22 -25.04 23.95
CA GLN A 177 -5.07 -23.85 23.87
C GLN A 177 -4.27 -22.61 23.42
N PHE A 178 -3.74 -22.64 22.20
CA PHE A 178 -3.54 -21.41 21.43
C PHE A 178 -4.25 -21.63 20.10
N ASP A 179 -5.31 -20.88 19.88
CA ASP A 179 -6.15 -20.98 18.68
C ASP A 179 -5.54 -20.14 17.56
N TYR A 180 -4.64 -20.75 16.79
CA TYR A 180 -3.91 -20.12 15.69
C TYR A 180 -4.77 -19.86 14.43
N GLN A 181 -6.10 -20.07 14.49
CA GLN A 181 -6.99 -19.87 13.35
C GLN A 181 -7.72 -18.52 13.35
N THR A 182 -7.51 -17.70 14.39
CA THR A 182 -8.00 -16.32 14.37
C THR A 182 -7.03 -15.48 13.54
N PRO A 183 -7.46 -14.82 12.45
CA PRO A 183 -6.63 -13.79 11.85
C PRO A 183 -6.38 -12.75 12.94
N ILE A 184 -5.12 -12.54 13.32
CA ILE A 184 -4.72 -11.44 14.18
C ILE A 184 -5.10 -10.18 13.41
N ILE A 185 -6.28 -9.65 13.73
CA ILE A 185 -6.72 -8.35 13.28
C ILE A 185 -5.92 -7.40 14.15
N VAL A 186 -4.86 -6.85 13.56
CA VAL A 186 -4.16 -5.66 14.03
C VAL A 186 -5.21 -4.69 14.55
N SER A 187 -5.20 -4.42 15.85
CA SER A 187 -6.19 -3.60 16.51
C SER A 187 -5.85 -2.13 16.32
N ILE A 188 -5.94 -1.65 15.07
CA ILE A 188 -6.08 -0.22 14.81
C ILE A 188 -7.15 0.30 15.78
N THR A 189 -6.72 1.11 16.74
CA THR A 189 -7.65 1.56 17.77
C THR A 189 -8.74 2.40 17.11
N SER A 190 -9.93 2.41 17.71
CA SER A 190 -11.04 3.26 17.23
C SER A 190 -10.59 4.72 17.09
N GLU A 191 -9.71 5.19 17.97
CA GLU A 191 -9.23 6.57 17.96
C GLU A 191 -8.20 6.83 16.87
N MET A 192 -7.24 5.92 16.65
CA MET A 192 -6.32 6.00 15.50
C MET A 192 -7.08 5.97 14.17
N ALA A 193 -8.12 5.15 14.07
CA ALA A 193 -8.95 5.10 12.87
C ALA A 193 -9.67 6.44 12.61
N LYS A 194 -10.18 7.10 13.66
CA LYS A 194 -10.82 8.43 13.52
C LYS A 194 -9.83 9.50 13.12
N GLN A 195 -8.65 9.54 13.77
CA GLN A 195 -7.61 10.49 13.43
C GLN A 195 -7.15 10.29 11.98
N PHE A 196 -6.92 9.04 11.57
CA PHE A 196 -6.62 8.72 10.16
C PHE A 196 -7.70 9.25 9.22
N ILE A 197 -8.99 9.04 9.51
CA ILE A 197 -10.09 9.50 8.64
C ILE A 197 -10.03 11.02 8.46
N ALA A 198 -9.87 11.77 9.56
CA ALA A 198 -9.83 13.23 9.51
C ALA A 198 -8.65 13.73 8.66
N GLU A 199 -7.46 13.18 8.89
CA GLU A 199 -6.25 13.54 8.15
C GLU A 199 -6.31 13.09 6.68
N ALA A 200 -6.88 11.92 6.42
CA ALA A 200 -7.09 11.38 5.09
C ALA A 200 -8.04 12.27 4.27
N GLU A 201 -9.12 12.76 4.88
CA GLU A 201 -10.04 13.69 4.22
C GLU A 201 -9.36 15.02 3.89
N GLU A 202 -8.54 15.57 4.81
CA GLU A 202 -7.76 16.80 4.58
C GLU A 202 -6.78 16.65 3.41
N HIS A 203 -5.98 15.57 3.38
CA HIS A 203 -5.02 15.34 2.30
C HIS A 203 -5.71 15.13 0.94
N LEU A 204 -6.86 14.42 0.93
CA LEU A 204 -7.62 14.20 -0.30
C LEU A 204 -8.31 15.48 -0.80
N GLU A 205 -8.81 16.34 0.10
CA GLU A 205 -9.35 17.66 -0.25
C GLU A 205 -8.25 18.55 -0.83
N PHE A 206 -7.09 18.62 -0.17
CA PHE A 206 -5.96 19.40 -0.65
C PHE A 206 -5.44 18.92 -2.02
N GLY A 207 -5.35 17.60 -2.21
CA GLY A 207 -4.97 17.01 -3.50
C GLY A 207 -6.02 17.28 -4.60
N GLU A 208 -7.31 17.20 -4.28
CA GLU A 208 -8.39 17.52 -5.22
C GLU A 208 -8.34 18.98 -5.68
N ASP A 209 -8.19 19.92 -4.74
CA ASP A 209 -8.09 21.35 -5.05
C ASP A 209 -6.90 21.64 -5.98
N ALA A 210 -5.74 21.03 -5.72
CA ALA A 210 -4.57 21.16 -6.57
C ALA A 210 -4.82 20.60 -7.99
N LEU A 211 -5.46 19.43 -8.11
CA LEU A 211 -5.80 18.84 -9.40
C LEU A 211 -6.84 19.67 -10.18
N LEU A 212 -7.84 20.23 -9.49
CA LEU A 212 -8.85 21.09 -10.12
C LEU A 212 -8.24 22.39 -10.69
N GLU A 213 -7.24 22.96 -10.03
CA GLU A 213 -6.50 24.10 -10.59
C GLU A 213 -5.57 23.66 -11.74
N LEU A 214 -4.96 22.48 -11.65
CA LEU A 214 -4.15 21.89 -12.74
C LEU A 214 -4.95 21.61 -14.02
N GLU A 215 -6.24 21.28 -13.94
CA GLU A 215 -7.10 21.18 -15.12
C GLU A 215 -7.18 22.50 -15.91
N LYS A 216 -7.08 23.64 -15.20
CA LYS A 216 -7.10 24.99 -15.79
C LYS A 216 -5.71 25.44 -16.22
N GLU A 217 -4.68 25.13 -15.42
CA GLU A 217 -3.28 25.53 -15.60
C GLU A 217 -2.34 24.31 -15.60
N PRO A 218 -2.33 23.49 -16.68
CA PRO A 218 -1.66 22.18 -16.67
C PRO A 218 -0.12 22.24 -16.67
N GLU A 219 0.46 23.41 -16.96
CA GLU A 219 1.91 23.65 -16.96
C GLU A 219 2.42 24.19 -15.61
N ASN A 220 1.55 24.29 -14.60
CA ASN A 220 1.91 24.87 -13.31
C ASN A 220 2.64 23.84 -12.41
N GLU A 221 3.97 23.84 -12.49
CA GLU A 221 4.85 22.94 -11.72
C GLU A 221 4.68 23.06 -10.19
N GLU A 222 4.31 24.24 -9.68
CA GLU A 222 4.06 24.44 -8.25
C GLU A 222 2.84 23.63 -7.80
N LEU A 223 1.74 23.69 -8.56
CA LEU A 223 0.53 22.91 -8.28
C LEU A 223 0.76 21.40 -8.40
N VAL A 224 1.56 20.96 -9.37
CA VAL A 224 1.96 19.53 -9.48
C VAL A 224 2.70 19.10 -8.22
N SER A 225 3.63 19.91 -7.73
CA SER A 225 4.40 19.60 -6.52
C SER A 225 3.53 19.55 -5.27
N LEU A 226 2.53 20.43 -5.14
CA LEU A 226 1.56 20.40 -4.05
C LEU A 226 0.69 19.13 -4.10
N ALA A 227 0.22 18.74 -5.28
CA ALA A 227 -0.53 17.50 -5.45
C ALA A 227 0.32 16.27 -5.06
N ILE A 228 1.58 16.19 -5.51
CA ILE A 228 2.51 15.11 -5.10
C ILE A 228 2.65 15.06 -3.59
N GLN A 229 2.85 16.20 -2.92
CA GLN A 229 2.98 16.26 -1.47
C GLN A 229 1.73 15.75 -0.73
N ALA A 230 0.54 16.11 -1.24
CA ALA A 230 -0.74 15.65 -0.70
C ALA A 230 -0.85 14.12 -0.75
N PHE A 231 -0.59 13.53 -1.92
CA PHE A 231 -0.69 12.09 -2.13
C PHE A 231 0.43 11.31 -1.45
N HIS A 232 1.63 11.87 -1.32
CA HIS A 232 2.71 11.30 -0.52
C HIS A 232 2.29 11.17 0.95
N SER A 233 1.76 12.25 1.52
CA SER A 233 1.30 12.27 2.92
C SER A 233 0.14 11.28 3.15
N PHE A 234 -0.82 11.23 2.22
CA PHE A 234 -1.92 10.27 2.28
C PHE A 234 -1.43 8.82 2.15
N LYS A 235 -0.47 8.56 1.26
CA LYS A 235 0.15 7.23 1.07
C LYS A 235 0.84 6.78 2.34
N ASP A 236 1.66 7.62 2.96
CA ASP A 236 2.44 7.28 4.15
C ASP A 236 1.53 6.97 5.34
N LYS A 237 0.45 7.74 5.52
CA LYS A 237 -0.58 7.48 6.53
C LYS A 237 -1.31 6.17 6.25
N SER A 238 -1.64 5.89 5.00
CA SER A 238 -2.29 4.64 4.59
C SER A 238 -1.40 3.41 4.82
N CYS A 239 -0.10 3.53 4.51
CA CYS A 239 0.91 2.49 4.73
C CYS A 239 1.08 2.21 6.24
N SER A 240 1.21 3.27 7.04
CA SER A 240 1.34 3.18 8.50
C SER A 240 0.12 2.49 9.13
N MET A 241 -1.08 2.75 8.61
CA MET A 241 -2.29 2.09 9.08
C MET A 241 -2.51 0.68 8.49
N GLY A 242 -1.63 0.20 7.60
CA GLY A 242 -1.78 -1.10 6.93
C GLY A 242 -2.93 -1.15 5.92
N TYR A 243 -3.40 0.00 5.44
CA TYR A 243 -4.47 0.11 4.45
C TYR A 243 -3.94 -0.05 3.03
N GLY A 244 -3.52 -1.27 2.69
CA GLY A 244 -2.78 -1.56 1.45
C GLY A 244 -3.49 -1.18 0.14
N ASP A 245 -4.83 -1.24 0.08
CA ASP A 245 -5.58 -0.80 -1.11
C ASP A 245 -5.49 0.73 -1.29
N LEU A 246 -5.56 1.50 -0.19
CA LEU A 246 -5.40 2.96 -0.22
C LEU A 246 -3.96 3.33 -0.60
N GLU A 247 -2.98 2.72 0.06
CA GLU A 247 -1.55 2.90 -0.20
C GLU A 247 -1.21 2.62 -1.67
N LYS A 248 -1.64 1.46 -2.20
CA LYS A 248 -1.31 1.05 -3.56
C LYS A 248 -1.87 2.03 -4.59
N LEU A 249 -3.09 2.52 -4.39
CA LEU A 249 -3.71 3.44 -5.33
C LEU A 249 -3.12 4.85 -5.20
N SER A 250 -2.89 5.35 -3.99
CA SER A 250 -2.28 6.68 -3.79
C SER A 250 -0.83 6.75 -4.26
N HIS A 251 -0.05 5.69 -4.05
CA HIS A 251 1.30 5.57 -4.61
C HIS A 251 1.27 5.62 -6.14
N ARG A 252 0.26 5.01 -6.77
CA ARG A 252 0.12 5.12 -8.22
C ARG A 252 -0.17 6.56 -8.68
N VAL A 253 -1.04 7.28 -7.97
CA VAL A 253 -1.34 8.69 -8.26
C VAL A 253 -0.07 9.55 -8.14
N GLU A 254 0.69 9.39 -7.06
CA GLU A 254 1.96 10.07 -6.83
C GLU A 254 2.94 9.83 -7.99
N TYR A 255 3.14 8.57 -8.38
CA TYR A 255 4.02 8.20 -9.50
C TYR A 255 3.63 8.88 -10.82
N VAL A 256 2.34 8.95 -11.13
CA VAL A 256 1.88 9.61 -12.36
C VAL A 256 2.09 11.11 -12.32
N LEU A 257 1.89 11.73 -11.17
CA LEU A 257 2.20 13.15 -10.99
C LEU A 257 3.70 13.43 -11.09
N GLU A 258 4.56 12.50 -10.65
CA GLU A 258 6.01 12.57 -10.90
C GLU A 258 6.31 12.50 -12.41
N CYS A 259 5.71 11.58 -13.16
CA CYS A 259 5.84 11.54 -14.63
C CYS A 259 5.36 12.85 -15.30
N VAL A 260 4.27 13.46 -14.81
CA VAL A 260 3.82 14.78 -15.28
C VAL A 260 4.87 15.85 -14.99
N LYS A 261 5.41 15.86 -13.78
CA LYS A 261 6.45 16.81 -13.35
C LYS A 261 7.73 16.69 -14.18
N ASP A 262 8.11 15.46 -14.53
CA ASP A 262 9.31 15.18 -15.34
C ASP A 262 9.07 15.39 -16.85
N GLY A 263 7.85 15.76 -17.26
CA GLY A 263 7.49 16.03 -18.65
C GLY A 263 7.31 14.77 -19.51
N GLU A 264 7.11 13.61 -18.87
CA GLU A 264 6.91 12.32 -19.55
C GLU A 264 5.48 12.12 -20.08
N VAL A 265 4.57 13.04 -19.74
CA VAL A 265 3.14 12.99 -20.11
C VAL A 265 2.83 14.09 -21.13
N GLN A 266 2.34 13.70 -22.32
CA GLN A 266 1.99 14.66 -23.38
C GLN A 266 0.63 15.36 -23.21
N ASP A 267 -0.33 14.70 -22.56
CA ASP A 267 -1.68 15.26 -22.33
C ASP A 267 -2.06 15.22 -20.85
N SER A 268 -1.46 16.11 -20.06
CA SER A 268 -1.63 16.16 -18.61
C SER A 268 -3.08 16.49 -18.19
N ARG A 269 -3.88 17.14 -19.03
CA ARG A 269 -5.27 17.49 -18.68
C ARG A 269 -6.15 16.26 -18.53
N ASN A 270 -6.05 15.32 -19.47
CA ASN A 270 -6.77 14.05 -19.38
C ASN A 270 -6.32 13.22 -18.16
N ILE A 271 -5.04 13.31 -17.79
CA ILE A 271 -4.52 12.71 -16.56
C ILE A 271 -5.18 13.33 -15.32
N PHE A 272 -5.23 14.66 -15.20
CA PHE A 272 -5.82 15.30 -14.02
C PHE A 272 -7.29 14.94 -13.83
N SER A 273 -8.09 14.92 -14.90
CA SER A 273 -9.49 14.47 -14.84
C SER A 273 -9.60 13.02 -14.37
N LEU A 274 -8.74 12.11 -14.87
CA LEU A 274 -8.70 10.73 -14.41
C LEU A 274 -8.31 10.65 -12.93
N LEU A 275 -7.31 11.42 -12.48
CA LEU A 275 -6.87 11.43 -11.09
C LEU A 275 -7.97 11.93 -10.13
N LEU A 276 -8.81 12.88 -10.56
CA LEU A 276 -10.00 13.30 -9.80
C LEU A 276 -11.00 12.14 -9.63
N GLU A 277 -11.24 11.34 -10.68
CA GLU A 277 -12.06 10.12 -10.56
C GLU A 277 -11.44 9.11 -9.58
N ILE A 278 -10.10 9.02 -9.54
CA ILE A 278 -9.38 8.14 -8.62
C ILE A 278 -9.49 8.59 -7.16
N ILE A 279 -9.53 9.90 -6.89
CA ILE A 279 -9.79 10.44 -5.53
C ILE A 279 -11.12 9.91 -4.98
N ASP A 280 -12.16 9.77 -5.80
CA ASP A 280 -13.45 9.24 -5.35
C ASP A 280 -13.34 7.78 -4.86
N PHE A 281 -12.49 6.96 -5.49
CA PHE A 281 -12.22 5.61 -5.01
C PHE A 281 -11.46 5.60 -3.68
N LEU A 282 -10.50 6.51 -3.50
CA LEU A 282 -9.80 6.70 -2.21
C LEU A 282 -10.77 7.15 -1.12
N ARG A 283 -11.63 8.15 -1.37
CA ARG A 283 -12.70 8.58 -0.45
C ARG A 283 -13.68 7.45 -0.14
N GLY A 284 -14.00 6.62 -1.12
CA GLY A 284 -14.80 5.41 -0.93
C GLY A 284 -14.16 4.42 0.04
N GLY A 285 -12.84 4.24 -0.03
CA GLY A 285 -12.06 3.46 0.94
C GLY A 285 -12.08 4.08 2.34
N VAL A 286 -11.82 5.38 2.47
CA VAL A 286 -11.89 6.12 3.76
C VAL A 286 -13.27 6.00 4.40
N THR A 287 -14.34 6.12 3.60
CA THR A 287 -15.73 5.95 4.06
C THR A 287 -16.02 4.53 4.58
N GLN A 288 -15.29 3.50 4.13
CA GLN A 288 -15.43 2.15 4.67
C GLN A 288 -14.82 2.06 6.07
N ILE A 289 -13.68 2.71 6.31
CA ILE A 289 -13.04 2.77 7.64
C ILE A 289 -13.97 3.46 8.63
N ALA A 290 -14.60 4.56 8.23
CA ALA A 290 -15.60 5.26 9.04
C ALA A 290 -16.82 4.38 9.43
N LYS A 291 -17.07 3.30 8.67
CA LYS A 291 -18.12 2.31 8.94
C LYS A 291 -17.61 1.08 9.70
N GLY A 292 -16.37 1.10 10.18
CA GLY A 292 -15.71 -0.04 10.83
C GLY A 292 -15.42 -1.20 9.89
N LYS A 293 -15.24 -0.94 8.59
CA LYS A 293 -14.94 -1.94 7.56
C LYS A 293 -13.54 -1.72 6.99
N PRO A 294 -12.85 -2.79 6.54
CA PRO A 294 -11.57 -2.63 5.86
C PRO A 294 -11.74 -1.81 4.56
N PRO A 295 -10.80 -0.90 4.23
CA PRO A 295 -10.89 -0.03 3.06
C PRO A 295 -10.58 -0.77 1.76
N LYS A 296 -11.48 -1.67 1.35
CA LYS A 296 -11.30 -2.43 0.09
C LYS A 296 -11.77 -1.64 -1.11
N ILE A 297 -10.88 -1.43 -2.09
CA ILE A 297 -11.23 -0.81 -3.36
C ILE A 297 -11.51 -1.89 -4.41
N SER A 298 -12.76 -1.97 -4.85
CA SER A 298 -13.16 -2.93 -5.87
C SER A 298 -12.51 -2.60 -7.20
N GLY A 299 -11.84 -3.57 -7.83
CA GLY A 299 -11.20 -3.38 -9.13
C GLY A 299 -9.87 -2.61 -9.08
N ILE A 300 -9.21 -2.54 -7.91
CA ILE A 300 -7.96 -1.77 -7.73
C ILE A 300 -6.90 -2.01 -8.80
N ASN A 301 -6.66 -3.26 -9.22
CA ASN A 301 -5.68 -3.55 -10.26
C ASN A 301 -6.11 -2.96 -11.63
N GLY A 302 -7.41 -2.93 -11.92
CA GLY A 302 -7.92 -2.28 -13.13
C GLY A 302 -7.74 -0.76 -13.10
N LEU A 303 -7.94 -0.13 -11.93
CA LEU A 303 -7.69 1.30 -11.75
C LEU A 303 -6.19 1.63 -11.89
N VAL A 304 -5.32 0.83 -11.27
CA VAL A 304 -3.86 1.00 -11.38
C VAL A 304 -3.41 0.88 -12.83
N ASN A 305 -3.89 -0.13 -13.56
CA ASN A 305 -3.56 -0.30 -14.97
C ASN A 305 -4.12 0.82 -15.83
N LEU A 306 -5.35 1.30 -15.57
CA LEU A 306 -5.95 2.42 -16.30
C LEU A 306 -5.09 3.68 -16.19
N ILE A 307 -4.59 3.96 -14.99
CA ILE A 307 -3.69 5.07 -14.73
C ILE A 307 -2.34 4.87 -15.46
N GLU A 308 -1.76 3.67 -15.44
CA GLU A 308 -0.51 3.36 -16.16
C GLU A 308 -0.65 3.50 -17.69
N ASP A 309 -1.72 2.94 -18.24
CA ASP A 309 -1.98 2.93 -19.67
C ASP A 309 -2.17 4.35 -20.20
N SER A 310 -2.71 5.26 -19.37
CA SER A 310 -2.91 6.66 -19.72
C SER A 310 -1.61 7.45 -19.94
N ILE A 311 -0.49 6.98 -19.37
CA ILE A 311 0.86 7.53 -19.64
C ILE A 311 1.41 6.97 -20.96
N SER A 312 1.12 5.69 -21.25
CA SER A 312 1.75 4.95 -22.36
C SER A 312 1.04 5.12 -23.72
N THR A 313 -0.26 5.42 -23.75
CA THR A 313 -1.08 5.34 -24.97
C THR A 313 -0.87 6.46 -26.00
N ASN A 314 0.03 7.41 -25.75
CA ASN A 314 0.29 8.53 -26.68
C ASN A 314 1.61 8.42 -27.47
N ASN A 315 2.33 7.30 -27.40
CA ASN A 315 3.53 7.07 -28.23
C ASN A 315 3.25 6.38 -29.58
N ASP A 316 2.00 6.02 -29.90
CA ASP A 316 1.65 5.24 -31.09
C ASP A 316 0.89 6.01 -32.19
N GLU A 317 1.10 7.33 -32.32
CA GLU A 317 0.75 8.03 -33.56
C GLU A 317 1.92 8.92 -34.03
N ILE A 318 2.79 8.31 -34.85
CA ILE A 318 3.36 8.79 -36.15
C ILE A 318 4.68 8.02 -36.36
N ASP A 319 4.65 6.94 -37.15
CA ASP A 319 5.63 6.68 -38.22
C ASP A 319 5.20 5.46 -39.07
N GLU A 320 4.11 5.62 -39.84
CA GLU A 320 4.05 4.93 -41.14
C GLU A 320 4.77 5.81 -42.17
N SER A 321 6.11 5.81 -42.18
CA SER A 321 6.93 5.52 -43.37
C SER A 321 8.40 5.87 -43.15
N SER A 322 9.20 4.90 -42.71
CA SER A 322 10.55 4.75 -43.28
C SER A 322 11.17 3.39 -42.95
N ASN A 323 10.95 2.43 -43.84
CA ASN A 323 11.86 1.29 -43.98
C ASN A 323 12.68 1.47 -45.26
N VAL A 324 13.97 1.17 -45.13
CA VAL A 324 14.97 0.81 -46.15
C VAL A 324 15.91 1.91 -46.70
N ILE A 325 17.09 1.96 -46.05
CA ILE A 325 18.45 1.74 -46.59
C ILE A 325 18.91 2.53 -47.83
N SER A 326 20.04 3.21 -47.61
CA SER A 326 21.07 3.74 -48.52
C SER A 326 21.18 3.14 -49.94
N GLU A 327 21.27 4.00 -50.96
CA GLU A 327 22.42 4.06 -51.87
C GLU A 327 22.40 5.29 -52.82
N SER A 328 23.55 5.52 -53.42
CA SER A 328 24.10 6.72 -54.07
C SER A 328 23.46 7.23 -55.38
N VAL A 329 23.58 8.55 -55.56
CA VAL A 329 24.00 9.33 -56.75
C VAL A 329 23.40 8.97 -58.13
N GLY A 330 22.77 9.95 -58.77
CA GLY A 330 22.66 9.99 -60.23
C GLY A 330 21.55 10.90 -60.76
N GLU A 331 21.92 11.87 -61.59
CA GLU A 331 21.09 12.91 -62.23
C GLU A 331 19.92 12.39 -63.10
N SER A 332 18.83 13.17 -63.09
CA SER A 332 17.94 13.66 -64.18
C SER A 332 17.72 12.84 -65.48
N PRO A 333 16.67 13.17 -66.26
CA PRO A 333 15.24 13.27 -65.97
C PRO A 333 14.44 12.44 -67.03
N GLU A 334 13.17 12.79 -67.25
CA GLU A 334 12.42 12.70 -68.52
C GLU A 334 11.20 11.73 -68.66
N ILE A 335 10.07 12.36 -69.06
CA ILE A 335 8.94 11.96 -69.95
C ILE A 335 7.79 11.01 -69.50
N VAL A 336 6.63 11.65 -69.24
CA VAL A 336 5.29 11.48 -69.88
C VAL A 336 4.48 10.18 -69.76
N GLY A 337 3.19 10.34 -69.43
CA GLY A 337 2.09 9.50 -69.92
C GLY A 337 1.09 9.07 -68.83
N VAL A 338 0.03 9.83 -68.52
CA VAL A 338 -1.27 9.89 -69.22
C VAL A 338 -2.19 8.66 -68.96
N LEU A 339 -3.28 8.95 -68.23
CA LEU A 339 -4.67 8.43 -68.32
C LEU A 339 -5.10 7.16 -67.56
N PRO A 340 -6.42 7.08 -67.23
CA PRO A 340 -6.98 6.63 -65.95
C PRO A 340 -7.82 5.35 -66.16
N LEU A 341 -8.72 5.03 -65.21
CA LEU A 341 -10.09 4.46 -65.37
C LEU A 341 -10.52 3.80 -64.03
N LYS A 342 -11.56 4.33 -63.36
CA LYS A 342 -12.96 3.83 -63.33
C LYS A 342 -13.14 2.63 -62.38
N THR A 343 -13.96 2.63 -61.32
CA THR A 343 -15.42 2.83 -61.11
C THR A 343 -15.98 1.55 -60.45
N GLY A 344 -16.97 1.70 -59.57
CA GLY A 344 -17.92 0.63 -59.19
C GLY A 344 -17.86 0.32 -57.69
N CYS A 345 -18.64 0.96 -56.81
CA CYS A 345 -20.11 0.88 -56.65
C CYS A 345 -20.60 -0.51 -56.20
N ALA A 346 -21.03 -0.62 -54.94
CA ALA A 346 -22.21 -1.38 -54.55
C ALA A 346 -22.73 -0.87 -53.19
N LYS A 347 -23.88 -0.18 -53.24
CA LYS A 347 -24.76 0.08 -52.11
C LYS A 347 -25.63 -1.14 -51.84
N SER A 348 -26.04 -1.33 -50.59
CA SER A 348 -27.39 -1.80 -50.27
C SER A 348 -27.87 -1.15 -48.98
N ASP A 349 -28.82 -0.24 -49.16
CA ASP A 349 -29.64 0.40 -48.14
C ASP A 349 -30.60 -0.62 -47.48
N MET A 350 -30.86 -0.47 -46.19
CA MET A 350 -32.24 -0.47 -45.66
C MET A 350 -32.26 0.20 -44.29
N GLY A 351 -32.84 1.40 -44.22
CA GLY A 351 -33.09 2.13 -42.99
C GLY A 351 -34.50 1.87 -42.44
N CYS A 352 -34.74 2.32 -41.21
CA CYS A 352 -35.97 3.04 -40.86
C CYS A 352 -35.84 3.72 -39.49
N ASP A 353 -36.04 5.03 -39.54
CA ASP A 353 -36.77 5.89 -38.61
C ASP A 353 -36.17 6.42 -37.30
N ILE A 354 -36.47 7.71 -37.17
CA ILE A 354 -35.99 8.73 -36.26
C ILE A 354 -37.18 9.09 -35.34
N THR A 355 -36.87 9.62 -34.15
CA THR A 355 -37.67 10.50 -33.27
C THR A 355 -38.63 9.86 -32.24
N GLN A 356 -38.19 9.86 -30.98
CA GLN A 356 -38.92 10.34 -29.78
C GLN A 356 -37.91 10.29 -28.60
N ALA A 357 -37.26 11.41 -28.25
CA ALA A 357 -37.74 12.40 -27.28
C ALA A 357 -37.89 11.84 -25.86
N GLU A 358 -36.99 12.30 -24.98
CA GLU A 358 -37.28 12.74 -23.61
C GLU A 358 -38.25 11.87 -22.79
N LEU A 359 -37.72 10.91 -22.04
CA LEU A 359 -38.35 10.46 -20.79
C LEU A 359 -37.35 9.68 -19.94
N LEU A 360 -37.28 10.02 -18.65
CA LEU A 360 -36.56 9.33 -17.56
C LEU A 360 -35.20 9.91 -17.14
N GLN A 361 -35.09 11.24 -17.12
CA GLN A 361 -34.19 11.98 -16.22
C GLN A 361 -34.97 12.69 -15.09
N GLU A 362 -36.03 12.05 -14.55
CA GLU A 362 -36.85 12.57 -13.44
C GLU A 362 -37.25 11.49 -12.42
N GLN A 363 -36.28 10.81 -11.78
CA GLN A 363 -36.57 9.99 -10.59
C GLN A 363 -35.65 10.22 -9.37
N SER A 364 -34.70 11.16 -9.38
CA SER A 364 -33.84 11.44 -8.22
C SER A 364 -34.10 12.78 -7.50
N THR A 365 -34.95 13.67 -8.03
CA THR A 365 -35.20 15.02 -7.44
C THR A 365 -36.56 15.19 -6.75
N GLN A 366 -37.40 14.16 -6.66
CA GLN A 366 -38.72 14.24 -6.00
C GLN A 366 -38.77 13.68 -4.55
N ASN A 367 -37.69 13.08 -4.05
CA ASN A 367 -37.61 12.59 -2.67
C ASN A 367 -36.88 13.52 -1.67
N ARG A 368 -36.34 14.67 -2.10
CA ARG A 368 -35.69 15.67 -1.20
C ARG A 368 -36.54 16.90 -0.87
N ARG A 369 -37.82 16.97 -1.27
CA ARG A 369 -38.75 18.07 -0.94
C ARG A 369 -40.02 17.65 -0.19
N LYS A 370 -39.94 16.60 0.65
CA LYS A 370 -41.01 16.24 1.60
C LYS A 370 -40.58 16.12 3.07
N PHE A 371 -39.35 16.49 3.43
CA PHE A 371 -38.86 16.34 4.82
C PHE A 371 -38.63 17.66 5.59
N VAL A 372 -38.97 18.82 5.02
CA VAL A 372 -38.72 20.14 5.67
C VAL A 372 -40.00 20.90 6.07
N ASP A 373 -41.21 20.35 5.82
CA ASP A 373 -42.46 21.04 6.18
C ASP A 373 -43.50 20.17 6.91
N ARG A 374 -43.05 19.52 7.99
CA ARG A 374 -43.92 19.12 9.12
C ARG A 374 -43.27 19.48 10.44
N ARG A 375 -43.13 20.80 10.59
CA ARG A 375 -43.19 21.54 11.85
C ARG A 375 -44.07 20.84 12.89
N SER A 376 -43.59 20.90 14.14
CA SER A 376 -44.31 21.57 15.21
C SER A 376 -45.75 21.09 15.40
N LYS A 377 -45.93 20.04 16.22
CA LYS A 377 -47.13 19.79 17.03
C LYS A 377 -46.91 18.55 17.91
N HIS A 378 -46.34 18.77 19.10
CA HIS A 378 -46.80 18.21 20.39
C HIS A 378 -45.73 18.48 21.47
N SER A 379 -45.82 19.69 22.02
CA SER A 379 -45.49 19.98 23.41
C SER A 379 -46.83 20.34 24.07
N ILE A 380 -46.98 20.02 25.36
CA ILE A 380 -48.14 20.19 26.25
C ILE A 380 -49.17 19.04 26.16
N ARG A 381 -49.06 18.06 27.08
CA ARG A 381 -49.85 18.04 28.33
C ARG A 381 -49.37 16.96 29.29
#